data_AF-A0A560RW98-F1
#
_entry.id   AF-A0A560RW98-F1
#
_cell.length_a   1.000
_cell.length_b   1.000
_cell.length_c   1.000
_cell.angle_alpha   90.00
_cell.angle_beta   90.00
_cell.angle_gamma   90.00
#
_symmetry.space_group_name_H-M   'P 1'
#
loop_
_entity.id
_entity.type
_entity.pdbx_description
1 polymer ?
#
loop_
_entity_poly.entity_id
_entity_poly.type
_entity_poly.pdbx_seq_one_letter_code
_entity_poly.pdbx_strand_id
1 'polypeptide(L)'
;MALVGRRDGRNFGYGRQLSYAGPQALRDMFGGGHYGTVKAHSDRWQAFVRWCRSKDGPGFNDARQIDRQTLLDYAGHLRQQFEQGELAIATAQNRLSSVNRTLAALRGDQYVKVPSPSNALEMQRTTIRMTVPQGQDREHVIRIFDRWQRDNPWTWRRKHLVWFLNQHMSQCTRSTRYYYLLTLRLLIIRLGKAWHFEVRDEGHYP
;
A
#
# COMPACT_ATOMS: atom_id res chain seq x y z
N MET A 1 -0.78 22.62 8.79
CA MET A 1 -0.15 23.93 9.06
C MET A 1 1.35 23.71 9.20
N ALA A 2 2.16 24.39 8.39
CA ALA A 2 3.61 24.21 8.42
C ALA A 2 4.17 24.70 9.77
N LEU A 3 4.95 23.83 10.43
CA LEU A 3 5.62 24.11 11.70
C LEU A 3 6.79 25.10 11.50
N VAL A 4 6.45 26.38 11.29
CA VAL A 4 7.40 27.50 11.24
C VAL A 4 7.95 27.69 12.66
N GLY A 5 9.19 27.25 12.91
CA GLY A 5 9.89 27.41 14.20
C GLY A 5 10.52 26.14 14.79
N ARG A 6 10.27 24.93 14.25
CA ARG A 6 10.84 23.66 14.78
C ARG A 6 12.08 23.14 14.03
N ARG A 7 12.48 23.76 12.92
CA ARG A 7 13.44 23.17 11.97
C ARG A 7 14.91 23.24 12.37
N ASP A 8 15.25 24.08 13.36
CA ASP A 8 16.63 24.16 13.88
C ASP A 8 16.94 23.07 14.90
N GLY A 9 15.94 22.29 15.32
CA GLY A 9 16.11 21.15 16.20
C GLY A 9 16.67 19.92 15.49
N ARG A 10 17.15 18.95 16.29
CA ARG A 10 17.54 17.62 15.81
C ARG A 10 16.45 17.00 14.92
N ASN A 11 16.85 16.40 13.80
CA ASN A 11 15.92 15.87 12.79
C ASN A 11 14.85 16.89 12.33
N PHE A 12 15.20 18.17 12.24
CA PHE A 12 14.30 19.26 11.88
C PHE A 12 13.06 19.38 12.80
N GLY A 13 13.22 18.95 14.06
CA GLY A 13 12.16 19.02 15.08
C GLY A 13 11.17 17.85 15.08
N TYR A 14 11.36 16.83 14.24
CA TYR A 14 10.47 15.65 14.18
C TYR A 14 10.78 14.56 15.22
N GLY A 15 11.77 14.77 16.09
CA GLY A 15 12.06 13.90 17.24
C GLY A 15 13.52 13.49 17.36
N ARG A 16 13.85 12.69 18.39
CA ARG A 16 15.24 12.32 18.72
C ARG A 16 15.83 11.25 17.78
N GLN A 17 15.01 10.34 17.27
CA GLN A 17 15.46 9.20 16.48
C GLN A 17 15.15 9.39 15.00
N LEU A 18 16.13 9.10 14.14
CA LEU A 18 15.99 9.16 12.69
C LEU A 18 14.91 8.19 12.17
N SER A 19 14.82 7.01 12.80
CA SER A 19 13.77 6.01 12.53
C SER A 19 12.36 6.52 12.82
N TYR A 20 12.20 7.43 13.77
CA TYR A 20 10.90 8.02 14.11
C TYR A 20 10.61 9.26 13.26
N ALA A 21 11.62 10.11 13.07
CA ALA A 21 11.47 11.40 12.40
C ALA A 21 10.97 11.26 10.96
N GLY A 22 11.54 10.35 10.17
CA GLY A 22 11.17 10.17 8.75
C GLY A 22 9.68 9.84 8.55
N PRO A 23 9.14 8.77 9.17
CA PRO A 23 7.71 8.47 9.11
C PRO A 23 6.81 9.60 9.60
N GLN A 24 7.23 10.34 10.63
CA GLN A 24 6.46 11.46 11.15
C GLN A 24 6.39 12.63 10.16
N ALA A 25 7.51 12.98 9.53
CA ALA A 25 7.55 13.99 8.48
C ALA A 25 6.73 13.59 7.25
N LEU A 26 6.75 12.30 6.87
CA LEU A 26 5.92 11.80 5.77
C LEU A 26 4.43 11.93 6.09
N ARG A 27 3.99 11.60 7.32
CA ARG A 27 2.60 11.79 7.74
C ARG A 27 2.18 13.25 7.69
N ASP A 28 3.03 14.15 8.17
CA ASP A 28 2.73 15.58 8.14
C ASP A 28 2.64 16.11 6.71
N MET A 29 3.57 15.70 5.84
CA MET A 29 3.61 16.11 4.43
C MET A 29 2.41 15.61 3.61
N PHE A 30 1.97 14.37 3.82
CA PHE A 30 0.84 13.79 3.08
C PHE A 30 -0.52 14.10 3.72
N GLY A 31 -0.57 14.51 5.00
CA GLY A 31 -1.81 14.70 5.73
C GLY A 31 -2.58 13.38 5.97
N GLY A 32 -3.90 13.47 6.10
CA GLY A 32 -4.78 12.32 6.28
C GLY A 32 -5.04 11.54 4.98
N GLY A 33 -5.30 10.23 5.06
CA GLY A 33 -5.80 9.42 3.94
C GLY A 33 -4.77 8.67 3.08
N HIS A 34 -3.49 9.05 3.12
CA HIS A 34 -2.43 8.41 2.30
C HIS A 34 -1.63 7.31 3.05
N TYR A 35 -2.32 6.48 3.83
CA TYR A 35 -1.68 5.52 4.74
C TYR A 35 -0.76 4.51 4.03
N GLY A 36 -1.18 3.99 2.87
CA GLY A 36 -0.38 3.03 2.10
C GLY A 36 0.93 3.65 1.58
N THR A 37 0.86 4.86 1.03
CA THR A 37 2.02 5.60 0.53
C THR A 37 2.99 5.93 1.66
N VAL A 38 2.47 6.44 2.78
CA VAL A 38 3.27 6.73 3.98
C VAL A 38 3.95 5.46 4.49
N LYS A 39 3.23 4.33 4.60
CA LYS A 39 3.78 3.06 5.05
C LYS A 39 4.90 2.58 4.13
N ALA A 40 4.66 2.60 2.81
CA ALA A 40 5.62 2.11 1.83
C ALA A 40 6.92 2.96 1.84
N HIS A 41 6.82 4.29 1.94
CA HIS A 41 8.00 5.13 2.10
C HIS A 41 8.68 4.95 3.46
N SER A 42 7.90 4.82 4.53
CA SER A 42 8.41 4.59 5.90
C SER A 42 9.22 3.30 6.00
N ASP A 43 8.74 2.20 5.40
CA ASP A 43 9.44 0.91 5.44
C ASP A 43 10.78 0.97 4.71
N ARG A 44 10.82 1.67 3.58
CA ARG A 44 12.05 1.88 2.82
C ARG A 44 13.00 2.85 3.52
N TRP A 45 12.47 3.86 4.19
CA TRP A 45 13.25 4.73 5.08
C TRP A 45 13.88 3.95 6.22
N GLN A 46 13.17 3.00 6.86
CA GLN A 46 13.77 2.17 7.90
C GLN A 46 14.95 1.35 7.37
N ALA A 47 14.92 0.90 6.11
CA ALA A 47 16.06 0.22 5.51
C ALA A 47 17.29 1.16 5.43
N PHE A 48 17.10 2.42 5.05
CA PHE A 48 18.16 3.43 5.08
C PHE A 48 18.68 3.69 6.50
N VAL A 49 17.77 3.87 7.48
CA VAL A 49 18.18 4.09 8.88
C VAL A 49 18.94 2.89 9.46
N ARG A 50 18.57 1.65 9.08
CA ARG A 50 19.33 0.46 9.47
C ARG A 50 20.73 0.47 8.89
N TRP A 51 20.88 0.84 7.61
CA TRP A 51 22.19 1.04 7.00
C TRP A 51 22.98 2.15 7.71
N CYS A 52 22.37 3.30 8.02
CA CYS A 52 23.07 4.35 8.76
C CYS A 52 23.63 3.89 10.11
N ARG A 53 23.02 2.87 10.74
CA ARG A 53 23.46 2.29 12.01
C ARG A 53 24.37 1.08 11.86
N SER A 54 24.60 0.58 10.64
CA SER A 54 25.49 -0.56 10.39
C SER A 54 26.96 -0.14 10.44
N LYS A 55 27.87 -1.12 10.40
CA LYS A 55 29.32 -0.87 10.39
C LYS A 55 29.77 -0.08 9.15
N ASP A 56 29.10 -0.29 8.02
CA ASP A 56 29.39 0.37 6.74
C ASP A 56 28.65 1.70 6.58
N GLY A 57 27.86 2.10 7.60
CA GLY A 57 27.08 3.31 7.60
C GLY A 57 27.76 4.46 8.36
N PRO A 58 27.33 5.70 8.13
CA PRO A 58 27.92 6.89 8.76
C PRO A 58 27.66 7.02 10.27
N GLY A 59 26.82 6.20 10.89
CA GLY A 59 26.58 6.18 12.33
C GLY A 59 25.73 7.33 12.89
N PHE A 60 25.35 8.32 12.08
CA PHE A 60 24.55 9.45 12.56
C PHE A 60 23.08 9.07 12.84
N ASN A 61 22.46 9.85 13.72
CA ASN A 61 21.03 9.72 14.06
C ASN A 61 20.34 11.10 14.07
N ASP A 62 20.87 12.03 13.26
CA ASP A 62 20.32 13.35 12.98
C ASP A 62 20.26 13.58 11.46
N ALA A 63 19.07 13.82 10.92
CA ALA A 63 18.83 14.00 9.50
C ALA A 63 19.54 15.23 8.92
N ARG A 64 19.94 16.20 9.76
CA ARG A 64 20.69 17.40 9.33
C ARG A 64 22.10 17.08 8.84
N GLN A 65 22.66 15.96 9.28
CA GLN A 65 23.99 15.49 8.88
C GLN A 65 23.98 14.74 7.54
N ILE A 66 22.79 14.46 6.99
CA ILE A 66 22.66 13.79 5.69
C ILE A 66 22.97 14.78 4.58
N ASP A 67 24.03 14.51 3.85
CA ASP A 67 24.48 15.28 2.70
C ASP A 67 24.39 14.46 1.40
N ARG A 68 24.90 15.01 0.29
CA ARG A 68 24.88 14.30 -1.00
C ARG A 68 25.83 13.10 -1.00
N GLN A 69 26.97 13.17 -0.33
CA GLN A 69 27.93 12.07 -0.27
C GLN A 69 27.32 10.85 0.42
N THR A 70 26.66 11.06 1.55
CA THR A 70 25.88 10.02 2.26
C THR A 70 24.91 9.28 1.34
N LEU A 71 24.24 10.00 0.44
CA LEU A 71 23.30 9.41 -0.50
C LEU A 71 23.97 8.60 -1.60
N LEU A 72 25.17 9.03 -2.05
CA LEU A 72 25.99 8.29 -3.00
C LEU A 72 26.55 7.01 -2.37
N ASP A 73 27.03 7.10 -1.14
CA ASP A 73 27.52 5.93 -0.38
C ASP A 73 26.39 4.91 -0.17
N TYR A 74 25.19 5.38 0.15
CA TYR A 74 24.02 4.51 0.24
C TYR A 74 23.65 3.87 -1.11
N ALA A 75 23.76 4.61 -2.21
CA ALA A 75 23.56 4.04 -3.55
C ALA A 75 24.60 2.95 -3.85
N GLY A 76 25.86 3.14 -3.45
CA GLY A 76 26.91 2.12 -3.53
C GLY A 76 26.57 0.87 -2.72
N HIS A 77 26.09 1.03 -1.48
CA HIS A 77 25.63 -0.10 -0.66
C HIS A 77 24.46 -0.87 -1.32
N LEU A 78 23.49 -0.16 -1.90
CA LEU A 78 22.37 -0.81 -2.62
C LEU A 78 22.83 -1.52 -3.91
N ARG A 79 23.85 -0.99 -4.59
CA ARG A 79 24.47 -1.61 -5.76
C ARG A 79 25.12 -2.94 -5.38
N GLN A 80 25.90 -2.98 -4.31
CA GLN A 80 26.51 -4.21 -3.80
C GLN A 80 25.47 -5.28 -3.43
N GLN A 81 24.39 -4.91 -2.74
CA GLN A 81 23.30 -5.84 -2.41
C GLN A 81 22.60 -6.42 -3.65
N PHE A 82 22.48 -5.61 -4.71
CA PHE A 82 21.93 -6.08 -5.98
C PHE A 82 22.89 -7.05 -6.67
N GLU A 83 24.18 -6.74 -6.73
CA GLU A 83 25.20 -7.59 -7.35
C GLU A 83 25.30 -8.95 -6.66
N GLN A 84 25.06 -9.01 -5.35
CA GLN A 84 24.97 -10.25 -4.57
C GLN A 84 23.66 -11.02 -4.78
N GLY A 85 22.70 -10.48 -5.55
CA GLY A 85 21.41 -11.10 -5.83
C GLY A 85 20.38 -10.98 -4.70
N GLU A 86 20.68 -10.23 -3.63
CA GLU A 86 19.80 -10.09 -2.45
C GLU A 86 18.69 -9.06 -2.65
N LEU A 87 18.84 -8.18 -3.65
CA LEU A 87 17.96 -7.04 -3.86
C LEU A 87 17.65 -6.85 -5.34
N ALA A 88 16.39 -6.70 -5.73
CA ALA A 88 16.02 -6.36 -7.11
C ALA A 88 16.27 -4.87 -7.44
N ILE A 89 16.65 -4.55 -8.69
CA ILE A 89 16.86 -3.17 -9.20
C ILE A 89 15.67 -2.26 -8.88
N ALA A 90 14.45 -2.78 -9.07
CA ALA A 90 13.24 -2.03 -8.78
C ALA A 90 13.16 -1.63 -7.30
N THR A 91 13.52 -2.54 -6.40
CA THR A 91 13.54 -2.28 -4.96
C THR A 91 14.61 -1.25 -4.59
N ALA A 92 15.82 -1.35 -5.16
CA ALA A 92 16.91 -0.39 -4.93
C ALA A 92 16.52 1.05 -5.32
N GLN A 93 16.02 1.23 -6.55
CA GLN A 93 15.56 2.54 -7.02
C GLN A 93 14.38 3.09 -6.18
N ASN A 94 13.46 2.23 -5.74
CA ASN A 94 12.34 2.63 -4.86
C ASN A 94 12.83 3.08 -3.48
N ARG A 95 13.90 2.47 -2.96
CA ARG A 95 14.54 2.88 -1.69
C ARG A 95 15.14 4.28 -1.82
N LEU A 96 15.94 4.54 -2.86
CA LEU A 96 16.51 5.87 -3.11
C LEU A 96 15.43 6.95 -3.31
N SER A 97 14.39 6.66 -4.10
CA SER A 97 13.26 7.57 -4.28
C SER A 97 12.54 7.89 -2.95
N SER A 98 12.39 6.88 -2.08
CA SER A 98 11.80 7.07 -0.75
C SER A 98 12.69 7.88 0.18
N VAL A 99 14.01 7.71 0.12
CA VAL A 99 14.97 8.53 0.88
C VAL A 99 14.88 9.99 0.45
N ASN A 100 14.92 10.27 -0.86
CA ASN A 100 14.73 11.62 -1.40
C ASN A 100 13.41 12.24 -0.92
N ARG A 101 12.30 11.49 -1.01
CA ARG A 101 10.99 11.98 -0.60
C ARG A 101 10.91 12.25 0.90
N THR A 102 11.52 11.41 1.72
CA THR A 102 11.54 11.55 3.19
C THR A 102 12.44 12.70 3.62
N LEU A 103 13.59 12.89 2.97
CA LEU A 103 14.46 14.05 3.20
C LEU A 103 13.76 15.35 2.84
N ALA A 104 13.05 15.39 1.71
CA ALA A 104 12.28 16.56 1.33
C ALA A 104 11.18 16.89 2.36
N ALA A 105 10.52 15.86 2.92
CA ALA A 105 9.54 16.03 3.99
C ALA A 105 10.17 16.57 5.29
N LEU A 106 11.33 16.03 5.68
CA LEU A 106 12.06 16.43 6.89
C LEU A 106 12.57 17.87 6.80
N ARG A 107 13.25 18.21 5.69
CA ARG A 107 13.89 19.51 5.47
C ARG A 107 12.87 20.59 5.10
N GLY A 108 11.83 20.20 4.37
CA GLY A 108 10.91 21.11 3.69
C GLY A 108 11.54 21.84 2.48
N ASP A 109 12.64 21.31 1.95
CA ASP A 109 13.31 21.73 0.71
C ASP A 109 13.65 20.50 -0.15
N GLN A 110 14.21 20.68 -1.35
CA GLN A 110 14.69 19.58 -2.20
C GLN A 110 16.20 19.64 -2.49
N TYR A 111 16.97 20.28 -1.62
CA TYR A 111 18.38 20.58 -1.89
C TYR A 111 19.28 19.34 -1.83
N VAL A 112 19.00 18.46 -0.85
CA VAL A 112 19.70 17.19 -0.64
C VAL A 112 18.87 16.06 -1.22
N LYS A 113 19.17 15.67 -2.47
CA LYS A 113 18.55 14.54 -3.16
C LYS A 113 19.52 13.91 -4.16
N VAL A 114 19.29 12.64 -4.46
CA VAL A 114 19.85 11.98 -5.65
C VAL A 114 19.00 12.37 -6.85
N PRO A 115 19.52 13.12 -7.86
CA PRO A 115 18.71 13.63 -8.96
C PRO A 115 18.11 12.53 -9.84
N SER A 116 18.88 11.47 -10.08
CA SER A 116 18.47 10.32 -10.88
C SER A 116 18.85 9.03 -10.15
N PRO A 117 17.88 8.34 -9.51
CA PRO A 117 18.14 7.06 -8.85
C PRO A 117 18.68 5.96 -9.77
N SER A 118 18.31 5.98 -11.06
CA SER A 118 18.84 5.05 -12.06
C SER A 118 20.30 5.36 -12.39
N ASN A 119 20.65 6.64 -12.58
CA ASN A 119 22.03 7.02 -12.87
C ASN A 119 22.94 6.81 -11.66
N ALA A 120 22.47 7.09 -10.44
CA ALA A 120 23.25 6.89 -9.23
C ALA A 120 23.54 5.41 -8.94
N LEU A 121 22.64 4.52 -9.34
CA LEU A 121 22.87 3.08 -9.26
C LEU A 121 23.63 2.54 -10.48
N GLU A 122 23.83 3.36 -11.52
CA GLU A 122 24.33 2.94 -12.86
C GLU A 122 23.52 1.78 -13.44
N MET A 123 22.21 1.76 -13.17
CA MET A 123 21.32 0.65 -13.49
C MET A 123 20.00 1.14 -14.05
N GLN A 124 19.53 0.46 -15.11
CA GLN A 124 18.23 0.74 -15.72
C GLN A 124 17.21 -0.32 -15.32
N ARG A 125 15.97 0.14 -15.06
CA ARG A 125 14.84 -0.78 -14.95
C ARG A 125 14.41 -1.21 -16.33
N THR A 126 14.12 -2.48 -16.47
CA THR A 126 13.43 -3.01 -17.65
C THR A 126 11.93 -2.93 -17.43
N THR A 127 11.21 -2.28 -18.35
CA THR A 127 9.74 -2.21 -18.35
C THR A 127 9.10 -3.42 -19.06
N ILE A 128 9.91 -4.16 -19.82
CA ILE A 128 9.50 -5.38 -20.51
C ILE A 128 9.21 -6.46 -19.48
N ARG A 129 7.95 -6.91 -19.42
CA ARG A 129 7.55 -8.05 -18.59
C ARG A 129 7.98 -9.33 -19.30
N MET A 130 8.86 -10.09 -18.66
CA MET A 130 9.31 -11.39 -19.17
C MET A 130 8.45 -12.56 -18.66
N THR A 131 7.47 -12.29 -17.80
CA THR A 131 6.59 -13.30 -17.20
C THR A 131 5.12 -12.91 -17.31
N VAL A 132 4.26 -13.93 -17.40
CA VAL A 132 2.81 -13.74 -17.41
C VAL A 132 2.37 -13.18 -16.04
N PRO A 133 1.56 -12.11 -16.01
CA PRO A 133 1.04 -11.56 -14.75
C PRO A 133 0.29 -12.62 -13.93
N GLN A 134 0.47 -12.57 -12.62
CA GLN A 134 -0.23 -13.46 -11.70
C GLN A 134 -1.76 -13.33 -11.89
N GLY A 135 -2.44 -14.46 -12.03
CA GLY A 135 -3.89 -14.51 -12.30
C GLY A 135 -4.30 -14.41 -13.76
N GLN A 136 -3.35 -14.23 -14.70
CA GLN A 136 -3.63 -14.35 -16.14
C GLN A 136 -3.33 -15.74 -16.70
N ASP A 137 -2.57 -16.56 -15.99
CA ASP A 137 -2.43 -17.98 -16.29
C ASP A 137 -3.74 -18.71 -15.96
N ARG A 138 -4.50 -19.01 -17.00
CA ARG A 138 -5.82 -19.62 -16.91
C ARG A 138 -5.78 -21.00 -16.26
N GLU A 139 -4.76 -21.82 -16.56
CA GLU A 139 -4.64 -23.16 -15.99
C GLU A 139 -4.33 -23.09 -14.50
N HIS A 140 -3.45 -22.18 -14.10
CA HIS A 140 -3.16 -21.96 -12.68
C HIS A 140 -4.39 -21.46 -11.92
N VAL A 141 -5.17 -20.54 -12.48
CA VAL A 141 -6.40 -20.04 -11.86
C VAL A 141 -7.43 -21.17 -11.69
N ILE A 142 -7.58 -22.04 -12.69
CA ILE A 142 -8.46 -23.21 -12.61
C ILE A 142 -7.98 -24.17 -11.50
N ARG A 143 -6.68 -24.46 -11.40
CA ARG A 143 -6.15 -25.30 -10.30
C ARG A 143 -6.39 -24.70 -8.91
N ILE A 144 -6.26 -23.39 -8.76
CA ILE A 144 -6.58 -22.71 -7.50
C ILE A 144 -8.09 -22.85 -7.22
N PHE A 145 -8.93 -22.67 -8.23
CA PHE A 145 -10.38 -22.85 -8.10
C PHE A 145 -10.74 -24.27 -7.64
N ASP A 146 -10.23 -25.29 -8.34
CA ASP A 146 -10.51 -26.69 -8.04
C ASP A 146 -9.98 -27.10 -6.66
N ARG A 147 -8.79 -26.61 -6.27
CA ARG A 147 -8.17 -26.93 -4.98
C ARG A 147 -8.91 -26.33 -3.81
N TRP A 148 -9.32 -25.06 -3.91
CA TRP A 148 -9.90 -24.36 -2.77
C TRP A 148 -11.41 -24.56 -2.68
N GLN A 149 -12.10 -24.86 -3.79
CA GLN A 149 -13.57 -24.97 -3.88
C GLN A 149 -14.31 -23.83 -3.16
N ARG A 150 -13.64 -22.70 -2.91
CA ARG A 150 -14.17 -21.57 -2.16
C ARG A 150 -14.86 -20.66 -3.15
N ASP A 151 -16.18 -20.72 -3.11
CA ASP A 151 -17.11 -19.59 -3.29
C ASP A 151 -16.43 -18.33 -3.85
N ASN A 152 -16.34 -18.31 -5.19
CA ASN A 152 -15.81 -17.22 -6.01
C ASN A 152 -16.38 -15.84 -5.57
N PRO A 153 -15.70 -14.69 -5.77
CA PRO A 153 -16.31 -13.36 -5.62
C PRO A 153 -17.72 -13.18 -6.25
N TRP A 154 -18.14 -14.00 -7.22
CA TRP A 154 -19.54 -14.08 -7.70
C TRP A 154 -20.54 -14.63 -6.67
N THR A 155 -20.13 -15.46 -5.71
CA THR A 155 -20.94 -15.93 -4.57
C THR A 155 -21.04 -14.89 -3.45
N TRP A 156 -20.13 -13.91 -3.41
CA TRP A 156 -20.32 -12.73 -2.57
C TRP A 156 -21.51 -11.91 -3.04
N ARG A 157 -21.87 -11.95 -4.34
CA ARG A 157 -23.14 -11.36 -4.80
C ARG A 157 -24.31 -12.05 -4.15
N ARG A 158 -24.34 -13.39 -4.08
CA ARG A 158 -25.40 -14.12 -3.35
C ARG A 158 -25.42 -13.73 -1.88
N LYS A 159 -24.27 -13.74 -1.20
CA LYS A 159 -24.17 -13.36 0.22
C LYS A 159 -24.59 -11.90 0.46
N HIS A 160 -24.25 -10.98 -0.43
CA HIS A 160 -24.67 -9.59 -0.38
C HIS A 160 -26.17 -9.45 -0.62
N LEU A 161 -26.76 -10.21 -1.55
CA LEU A 161 -28.21 -10.24 -1.75
C LEU A 161 -28.94 -10.79 -0.52
N VAL A 162 -28.41 -11.82 0.13
CA VAL A 162 -28.91 -12.33 1.42
C VAL A 162 -28.84 -11.25 2.49
N TRP A 163 -27.68 -10.59 2.64
CA TRP A 163 -27.50 -9.53 3.62
C TRP A 163 -28.43 -8.33 3.34
N PHE A 164 -28.54 -7.89 2.09
CA PHE A 164 -29.39 -6.77 1.69
C PHE A 164 -30.87 -7.06 2.05
N LEU A 165 -31.37 -8.25 1.70
CA LEU A 165 -32.75 -8.64 2.00
C LEU A 165 -33.02 -8.83 3.50
N ASN A 166 -32.08 -9.41 4.23
CA ASN A 166 -32.30 -9.81 5.63
C ASN A 166 -31.88 -8.76 6.66
N GLN A 167 -30.93 -7.89 6.32
CA GLN A 167 -30.33 -6.94 7.26
C GLN A 167 -30.62 -5.50 6.88
N HIS A 168 -30.39 -5.11 5.62
CA HIS A 168 -30.58 -3.72 5.21
C HIS A 168 -32.07 -3.37 5.02
N MET A 169 -32.81 -4.26 4.38
CA MET A 169 -34.24 -4.09 4.11
C MET A 169 -35.13 -4.46 5.31
N SER A 170 -34.57 -4.89 6.44
CA SER A 170 -35.32 -5.27 7.64
C SER A 170 -36.09 -4.08 8.24
N GLN A 171 -35.59 -2.85 8.06
CA GLN A 171 -36.21 -1.62 8.53
C GLN A 171 -37.23 -1.02 7.53
N CYS A 172 -37.42 -1.66 6.36
CA CYS A 172 -38.35 -1.18 5.33
C CYS A 172 -39.73 -1.85 5.43
N THR A 173 -40.76 -1.19 4.89
CA THR A 173 -42.13 -1.72 4.87
C THR A 173 -42.24 -3.04 4.08
N ARG A 174 -43.24 -3.86 4.40
CA ARG A 174 -43.45 -5.19 3.79
C ARG A 174 -43.66 -5.11 2.27
N SER A 175 -44.36 -4.09 1.79
CA SER A 175 -44.57 -3.85 0.36
C SER A 175 -43.26 -3.52 -0.36
N THR A 176 -42.41 -2.65 0.21
CA THR A 176 -41.09 -2.34 -0.34
C THR A 176 -40.21 -3.60 -0.39
N ARG A 177 -40.16 -4.39 0.69
CA ARG A 177 -39.40 -5.66 0.72
C ARG A 177 -39.86 -6.64 -0.36
N TYR A 178 -41.17 -6.73 -0.60
CA TYR A 178 -41.76 -7.58 -1.63
C TYR A 178 -41.35 -7.16 -3.06
N TYR A 179 -41.39 -5.86 -3.39
CA TYR A 179 -40.97 -5.37 -4.70
C TYR A 179 -39.49 -5.65 -5.00
N TYR A 180 -38.61 -5.47 -4.02
CA TYR A 180 -37.19 -5.79 -4.17
C TYR A 180 -36.94 -7.29 -4.30
N LEU A 181 -37.68 -8.14 -3.57
CA LEU A 181 -37.62 -9.59 -3.75
C LEU A 181 -38.00 -10.01 -5.18
N LEU A 182 -39.09 -9.43 -5.72
CA LEU A 182 -39.55 -9.72 -7.08
C LEU A 182 -38.51 -9.30 -8.12
N THR A 183 -37.92 -8.11 -7.94
CA THR A 183 -36.84 -7.61 -8.80
C THR A 183 -35.64 -8.54 -8.77
N LEU A 184 -35.26 -9.06 -7.59
CA LEU A 184 -34.17 -10.02 -7.46
C LEU A 184 -34.48 -11.36 -8.12
N ARG A 185 -35.72 -11.88 -8.00
CA ARG A 185 -36.14 -13.10 -8.71
C ARG A 185 -35.99 -12.97 -10.22
N LEU A 186 -36.38 -11.83 -10.78
CA LEU A 186 -36.22 -11.55 -12.21
C LEU A 186 -34.73 -11.48 -12.62
N LEU A 187 -33.88 -10.86 -11.81
CA LEU A 187 -32.44 -10.80 -12.05
C LEU A 187 -31.78 -12.18 -11.98
N ILE A 188 -32.20 -13.03 -11.05
CA ILE A 188 -31.69 -14.40 -10.89
C ILE A 188 -31.99 -15.24 -12.12
N ILE A 189 -33.22 -15.15 -12.65
CA ILE A 189 -33.65 -15.83 -13.88
C ILE A 189 -32.82 -15.33 -15.06
N ARG A 190 -32.68 -14.01 -15.22
CA ARG A 190 -31.87 -13.41 -16.31
C ARG A 190 -30.39 -13.80 -16.25
N LEU A 191 -29.85 -14.02 -15.05
CA LEU A 191 -28.47 -14.44 -14.84
C LEU A 191 -28.29 -15.96 -14.91
N GLY A 192 -29.35 -16.74 -15.14
CA GLY A 192 -29.31 -18.20 -15.20
C GLY A 192 -28.82 -18.86 -13.90
N LYS A 193 -29.14 -18.26 -12.74
CA LYS A 193 -28.71 -18.77 -11.43
C LYS A 193 -29.84 -19.54 -10.75
N ALA A 194 -29.52 -20.66 -10.11
CA ALA A 194 -30.48 -21.43 -9.29
C ALA A 194 -30.58 -20.90 -7.85
N TRP A 195 -30.62 -19.56 -7.67
CA TRP A 195 -30.68 -18.96 -6.33
C TRP A 195 -32.14 -18.76 -5.90
N HIS A 196 -32.48 -19.24 -4.71
CA HIS A 196 -33.78 -19.02 -4.09
C HIS A 196 -33.63 -18.15 -2.84
N PHE A 197 -34.43 -17.09 -2.76
CA PHE A 197 -34.53 -16.21 -1.61
C PHE A 197 -35.99 -16.12 -1.16
N GLU A 198 -36.18 -16.22 0.16
CA GLU A 198 -37.46 -16.08 0.83
C GLU A 198 -37.38 -14.88 1.78
N VAL A 199 -38.46 -14.12 1.87
CA VAL A 199 -38.59 -13.07 2.89
C VAL A 199 -38.93 -13.79 4.18
N ARG A 200 -38.07 -13.68 5.20
CA ARG A 200 -38.44 -14.09 6.56
C ARG A 200 -39.59 -13.20 7.02
N ASP A 201 -40.80 -13.76 7.02
CA ASP A 201 -41.95 -13.23 7.75
C ASP A 201 -41.75 -13.58 9.22
N GLU A 202 -41.24 -12.64 10.01
CA GLU A 202 -41.35 -12.72 11.46
C GLU A 202 -42.79 -12.36 11.82
N GLY A 203 -43.64 -13.38 11.95
CA GLY A 203 -45.03 -13.23 12.35
C GLY A 203 -45.19 -13.25 13.88
N HIS A 204 -45.61 -12.11 14.46
CA HIS A 204 -46.50 -12.02 15.63
C HIS A 204 -46.90 -10.54 15.83
N TYR A 205 -48.12 -10.08 16.16
CA TYR A 205 -49.49 -10.57 16.48
C TYR A 205 -50.38 -9.28 16.56
N PRO A 206 -51.71 -9.31 16.82
CA PRO A 206 -52.64 -10.43 16.99
C PRO A 206 -53.59 -10.66 15.81
#